data_AF-A0A2A4LCP0-F1
#
_entry.id   AF-A0A2A4LCP0-F1
#
_cell.length_a   1.000
_cell.length_b   1.000
_cell.length_c   1.000
_cell.angle_alpha   90.00
_cell.angle_beta   90.00
_cell.angle_gamma   90.00
#
_symmetry.space_group_name_H-M   'P 1'
#
loop_
_entity.id
_entity.type
_entity.pdbx_description
1 polymer ?
#
loop_
_entity_poly.entity_id
_entity_poly.type
_entity_poly.pdbx_seq_one_letter_code
_entity_poly.pdbx_strand_id
1 'polypeptide(L)'
;MTVVSAGAKAILDIKKTLEVLETKGVPVITYQSDTLPAFWSRDSGIPASLRADTPKQLAQHARMRTVLGGGTLIANPVPKKAEIPRLEMEIHIATALKDADKNGISAKAVTPYLLGRILELTQGKSLATNIALVANNAKLAAQIAVEDARL
;
A
#
# COMPACT_ATOMS: atom_id res chain seq x y z
N MET A 1 1.44 14.06 -10.05
CA MET A 1 0.64 12.81 -10.15
C MET A 1 0.39 12.26 -8.75
N THR A 2 -0.84 11.83 -8.46
CA THR A 2 -1.20 11.23 -7.16
C THR A 2 -1.46 9.75 -7.35
N VAL A 3 -0.76 8.91 -6.59
CA VAL A 3 -0.93 7.45 -6.61
C VAL A 3 -1.67 7.04 -5.35
N VAL A 4 -2.82 6.37 -5.48
CA VAL A 4 -3.56 5.80 -4.36
C VAL A 4 -3.32 4.29 -4.31
N SER A 5 -2.77 3.79 -3.21
CA SER A 5 -2.52 2.36 -3.02
C SER A 5 -2.74 1.93 -1.57
N ALA A 6 -2.74 0.63 -1.29
CA ALA A 6 -2.74 0.10 0.06
C ALA A 6 -1.33 0.10 0.70
N GLY A 7 -0.53 1.13 0.42
CA GLY A 7 0.89 1.18 0.77
C GLY A 7 1.77 0.36 -0.17
N ALA A 8 2.99 0.05 0.28
CA ALA A 8 3.89 -0.87 -0.40
C ALA A 8 3.39 -2.31 -0.25
N LYS A 9 3.68 -3.19 -1.22
CA LYS A 9 3.38 -4.62 -1.09
C LYS A 9 4.11 -5.17 0.15
N ALA A 10 3.43 -5.92 1.00
CA ALA A 10 3.99 -6.42 2.27
C ALA A 10 5.19 -7.38 2.10
N ILE A 11 5.39 -7.92 0.89
CA ILE A 11 6.58 -8.71 0.53
C ILE A 11 7.86 -7.86 0.35
N LEU A 12 7.76 -6.53 0.44
CA LEU A 12 8.88 -5.60 0.33
C LEU A 12 9.31 -5.09 1.71
N ASP A 13 10.50 -4.50 1.77
CA ASP A 13 10.95 -3.76 2.95
C ASP A 13 10.26 -2.38 3.00
N ILE A 14 9.17 -2.29 3.77
CA ILE A 14 8.34 -1.09 3.85
C ILE A 14 9.15 0.09 4.43
N LYS A 15 9.96 -0.16 5.46
CA LYS A 15 10.77 0.89 6.10
C LYS A 15 11.76 1.47 5.09
N LYS A 16 12.56 0.63 4.41
CA LYS A 16 13.49 1.13 3.37
C LYS A 16 12.77 1.80 2.20
N THR A 17 11.55 1.37 1.88
CA THR A 17 10.75 2.05 0.85
C THR A 17 10.44 3.49 1.25
N LEU A 18 10.06 3.72 2.51
CA LEU A 18 9.81 5.08 3.01
C LEU A 18 11.06 5.95 3.02
N GLU A 19 12.19 5.42 3.48
CA GLU A 19 13.48 6.13 3.46
C GLU A 19 13.83 6.63 2.03
N VAL A 20 13.61 5.78 1.02
CA VAL A 20 13.83 6.14 -0.39
C VAL A 20 12.82 7.21 -0.87
N LEU A 21 11.55 7.11 -0.47
CA LEU A 21 10.54 8.09 -0.84
C LEU A 21 10.82 9.46 -0.18
N GLU A 22 11.22 9.47 1.09
CA GLU A 22 11.64 10.65 1.82
C GLU A 22 12.86 11.30 1.17
N THR A 23 13.92 10.52 0.89
CA THR A 23 15.12 10.99 0.20
C THR A 23 14.80 11.63 -1.15
N LYS A 24 13.77 11.13 -1.85
CA LYS A 24 13.32 11.64 -3.15
C LYS A 24 12.28 12.76 -3.04
N GLY A 25 11.95 13.22 -1.83
CA GLY A 25 10.95 14.26 -1.60
C GLY A 25 9.54 13.85 -2.04
N VAL A 26 9.22 12.56 -2.02
CA VAL A 26 7.89 12.02 -2.34
C VAL A 26 7.07 11.89 -1.05
N PRO A 27 6.09 12.77 -0.82
CA PRO A 27 5.25 12.68 0.37
C PRO A 27 4.40 11.41 0.35
N VAL A 28 4.33 10.75 1.51
CA VAL A 28 3.46 9.62 1.78
C VAL A 28 2.42 10.06 2.82
N ILE A 29 1.15 10.05 2.41
CA ILE A 29 0.03 10.46 3.27
C ILE A 29 -0.86 9.25 3.51
N THR A 30 -1.05 8.90 4.78
CA THR A 30 -1.99 7.86 5.17
C THR A 30 -3.40 8.42 5.31
N TYR A 31 -4.37 7.74 4.70
CA TYR A 31 -5.78 8.11 4.79
C TYR A 31 -6.43 7.48 6.03
N GLN A 32 -6.95 8.32 6.94
CA GLN A 32 -7.72 7.93 8.14
C GLN A 32 -7.03 6.87 9.03
N SER A 33 -5.70 6.92 9.12
CA SER A 33 -4.93 6.02 9.98
C SER A 33 -3.63 6.70 10.43
N ASP A 34 -3.21 6.37 11.65
CA ASP A 34 -1.96 6.85 12.27
C ASP A 34 -0.76 5.95 11.94
N THR A 35 -1.00 4.80 11.30
CA THR A 35 0.04 3.90 10.84
C THR A 35 -0.11 3.60 9.35
N LEU A 36 1.02 3.32 8.69
CA LEU A 36 1.05 2.94 7.30
C LEU A 36 0.43 1.55 7.11
N PRO A 37 -0.42 1.35 6.08
CA PRO A 37 -0.89 0.03 5.71
C PRO A 37 0.21 -0.80 5.05
N ALA A 38 0.15 -2.11 5.27
CA ALA A 38 1.02 -3.12 4.66
C ALA A 38 0.20 -3.98 3.69
N PHE A 39 -0.35 -3.36 2.64
CA PHE A 39 -1.08 -4.03 1.56
C PHE A 39 -2.31 -4.84 2.03
N TRP A 40 -2.12 -6.09 2.45
CA TRP A 40 -3.19 -6.95 3.01
C TRP A 40 -3.57 -6.59 4.45
N SER A 41 -2.71 -5.88 5.17
CA SER A 41 -2.91 -5.48 6.57
C SER A 41 -3.12 -3.97 6.67
N ARG A 42 -4.03 -3.54 7.55
CA ARG A 42 -4.31 -2.12 7.77
C ARG A 42 -3.18 -1.42 8.51
N ASP A 43 -2.40 -2.18 9.26
CA ASP A 43 -1.31 -1.70 10.09
C ASP A 43 -0.01 -2.46 9.78
N SER A 44 1.05 -1.72 9.47
CA SER A 44 2.42 -2.22 9.30
C SER A 44 3.25 -2.16 10.59
N GLY A 45 2.75 -1.50 11.63
CA GLY A 45 3.52 -1.11 12.81
C GLY A 45 4.42 0.12 12.60
N ILE A 46 4.39 0.72 11.40
CA ILE A 46 5.17 1.92 11.07
C ILE A 46 4.25 3.14 11.17
N PRO A 47 4.60 4.17 11.96
CA PRO A 47 3.83 5.40 12.04
C PRO A 47 3.68 6.09 10.68
N ALA A 48 2.52 6.70 10.44
CA ALA A 48 2.30 7.54 9.27
C ALA A 48 3.09 8.85 9.42
N SER A 49 3.90 9.20 8.41
CA SER A 49 4.62 10.48 8.38
C SER A 49 3.67 11.67 8.23
N LEU A 50 2.58 11.48 7.46
CA LEU A 50 1.50 12.44 7.25
C LEU A 50 0.17 11.71 7.29
N ARG A 51 -0.88 12.39 7.79
CA ARG A 51 -2.25 11.88 7.83
C ARG A 51 -3.21 12.87 7.16
N ALA A 52 -4.22 12.33 6.49
CA ALA A 52 -5.39 13.07 6.04
C ALA A 52 -6.66 12.28 6.33
N ASP A 53 -7.73 12.98 6.69
CA ASP A 53 -8.98 12.35 7.13
C ASP A 53 -10.13 12.52 6.11
N THR A 54 -9.92 13.37 5.09
CA THR A 54 -10.94 13.66 4.07
C THR A 54 -10.35 13.66 2.64
N PRO A 55 -11.14 13.28 1.61
CA PRO A 55 -10.71 13.41 0.22
C PRO A 55 -10.38 14.85 -0.18
N LYS A 56 -11.05 15.85 0.42
CA LYS A 56 -10.79 17.28 0.17
C LYS A 56 -9.38 17.70 0.60
N GLN A 57 -8.92 17.27 1.79
CA GLN A 57 -7.55 17.53 2.25
C GLN A 57 -6.53 16.92 1.28
N LEU A 58 -6.81 15.70 0.78
CA LEU A 58 -5.95 15.03 -0.19
C LEU A 58 -5.92 15.75 -1.55
N ALA A 59 -7.06 16.27 -2.02
CA ALA A 59 -7.14 17.09 -3.23
C ALA A 59 -6.35 18.39 -3.10
N GLN A 60 -6.49 19.11 -1.98
CA GLN A 60 -5.71 20.31 -1.69
C GLN A 60 -4.20 20.04 -1.70
N HIS A 61 -3.77 18.92 -1.10
CA HIS A 61 -2.37 18.50 -1.15
C HIS A 61 -1.92 18.16 -2.59
N ALA A 62 -2.75 17.44 -3.36
CA ALA A 62 -2.46 17.11 -4.74
C ALA A 62 -2.26 18.39 -5.59
N ARG A 63 -3.11 19.40 -5.39
CA ARG A 63 -2.99 20.71 -6.03
C ARG A 63 -1.70 21.44 -5.66
N MET A 64 -1.32 21.42 -4.37
CA MET A 64 -0.04 22.01 -3.96
C MET A 64 1.15 21.31 -4.64
N ARG A 65 1.10 19.99 -4.83
CA ARG A 65 2.16 19.26 -5.54
C ARG A 65 2.27 19.56 -7.03
N THR A 66 1.23 20.08 -7.69
CA THR A 66 1.40 20.53 -9.09
C THR A 66 2.31 21.76 -9.17
N VAL A 67 2.32 22.60 -8.13
CA VAL A 67 3.20 23.78 -8.01
C VAL A 67 4.63 23.36 -7.62
N LEU A 68 4.77 22.47 -6.63
CA LEU A 68 6.07 22.02 -6.13
C LEU A 68 6.77 20.98 -7.04
N GLY A 69 6.03 20.40 -8.00
CA GLY A 69 6.49 19.30 -8.85
C GLY A 69 6.48 17.93 -8.16
N GLY A 70 6.66 16.84 -8.92
CA GLY A 70 6.76 15.48 -8.38
C GLY A 70 5.42 14.76 -8.11
N GLY A 71 5.52 13.59 -7.48
CA GLY A 71 4.39 12.73 -7.16
C GLY A 71 4.06 12.69 -5.66
N THR A 72 2.86 12.21 -5.33
CA THR A 72 2.44 11.89 -3.96
C THR A 72 1.95 10.44 -3.90
N LEU A 73 2.28 9.72 -2.83
CA LEU A 73 1.66 8.46 -2.48
C LEU A 73 0.58 8.67 -1.40
N ILE A 74 -0.65 8.27 -1.70
CA ILE A 74 -1.73 8.16 -0.74
C ILE A 74 -1.85 6.70 -0.33
N ALA A 75 -1.54 6.42 0.93
CA ALA A 75 -1.64 5.10 1.53
C ALA A 75 -3.04 4.92 2.16
N ASN A 76 -3.86 4.08 1.54
CA ASN A 76 -5.24 3.84 1.88
C ASN A 76 -5.41 2.42 2.45
N PRO A 77 -5.60 2.26 3.77
CA PRO A 77 -5.73 0.93 4.38
C PRO A 77 -6.83 0.10 3.73
N VAL A 78 -6.56 -1.19 3.54
CA VAL A 78 -7.56 -2.17 3.07
C VAL A 78 -8.83 -2.12 3.93
N PRO A 79 -10.04 -2.34 3.38
CA PRO A 79 -11.26 -2.35 4.19
C PRO A 79 -11.15 -3.32 5.37
N LYS A 80 -11.60 -2.91 6.55
CA LYS A 80 -11.52 -3.71 7.79
C LYS A 80 -12.05 -5.14 7.65
N LYS A 81 -13.12 -5.33 6.87
CA LYS A 81 -13.73 -6.65 6.63
C LYS A 81 -12.90 -7.57 5.73
N ALA A 82 -11.98 -7.01 4.96
CA ALA A 82 -11.14 -7.75 4.02
C ALA A 82 -9.70 -7.90 4.51
N GLU A 83 -9.36 -7.36 5.69
CA GLU A 83 -8.01 -7.39 6.24
C GLU A 83 -7.53 -8.83 6.52
N ILE A 84 -6.26 -9.06 6.22
CA ILE A 84 -5.48 -10.15 6.80
C ILE A 84 -4.55 -9.49 7.85
N PRO A 85 -4.67 -9.85 9.14
CA PRO A 85 -3.83 -9.26 10.19
C PRO A 85 -2.34 -9.40 9.90
N ARG A 86 -1.53 -8.39 10.28
CA ARG A 86 -0.09 -8.37 10.01
C ARG A 86 0.62 -9.64 10.47
N LEU A 87 0.37 -10.07 11.70
CA LEU A 87 1.01 -11.26 12.28
C LEU A 87 0.65 -12.56 11.53
N GLU A 88 -0.57 -12.66 11.00
CA GLU A 88 -0.97 -13.78 10.13
C GLU A 88 -0.21 -13.73 8.80
N MET A 89 -0.14 -12.54 8.20
CA MET A 89 0.52 -12.34 6.90
C MET A 89 2.04 -12.57 6.98
N GLU A 90 2.68 -12.19 8.08
CA GLU A 90 4.12 -12.40 8.30
C GLU A 90 4.52 -13.88 8.25
N ILE A 91 3.69 -14.78 8.77
CA ILE A 91 3.92 -16.22 8.71
C ILE A 91 3.96 -16.72 7.26
N HIS A 92 2.98 -16.30 6.46
CA HIS A 92 2.90 -16.69 5.05
C HIS A 92 4.00 -16.05 4.19
N ILE A 93 4.36 -14.79 4.44
CA ILE A 93 5.44 -14.10 3.74
C ILE A 93 6.79 -14.79 4.06
N ALA A 94 7.06 -15.07 5.33
CA ALA A 94 8.29 -15.76 5.73
C ALA A 94 8.39 -17.15 5.11
N THR A 95 7.27 -17.88 5.00
CA THR A 95 7.21 -19.17 4.33
C THR A 95 7.46 -19.03 2.82
N ALA A 96 6.80 -18.09 2.15
CA ALA A 96 6.98 -17.85 0.72
C ALA A 96 8.40 -17.41 0.35
N LEU A 97 9.06 -16.63 1.20
CA LEU A 97 10.47 -16.24 1.02
C LEU A 97 11.40 -17.45 1.12
N LYS A 98 11.23 -18.30 2.13
CA LYS A 98 12.00 -19.55 2.26
C LYS A 98 11.81 -20.48 1.06
N ASP A 99 10.57 -20.58 0.57
CA ASP A 99 10.26 -21.38 -0.61
C ASP A 99 10.90 -20.80 -1.88
N ALA A 100 10.95 -19.47 -2.01
CA ALA A 100 11.62 -18.79 -3.13
C ALA A 100 13.12 -19.07 -3.12
N ASP A 101 13.76 -18.94 -1.95
CA ASP A 101 15.20 -19.21 -1.77
C ASP A 101 15.54 -20.67 -2.08
N LYS A 102 14.75 -21.62 -1.54
CA LYS A 102 14.93 -23.05 -1.78
C LYS A 102 14.82 -23.42 -3.27
N ASN A 103 13.96 -22.73 -4.00
CA ASN A 103 13.73 -22.95 -5.43
C ASN A 103 14.63 -22.06 -6.33
N GLY A 104 15.57 -21.31 -5.76
CA GLY A 104 16.49 -20.47 -6.52
C GLY A 104 15.81 -19.34 -7.31
N ILE A 105 14.64 -18.87 -6.87
CA ILE A 105 13.89 -17.82 -7.56
C ILE A 105 14.61 -16.49 -7.36
N SER A 106 14.91 -15.78 -8.45
CA SER A 106 15.71 -14.56 -8.40
C SER A 106 15.21 -13.46 -9.35
N ALA A 107 15.69 -12.23 -9.10
CA ALA A 107 15.42 -11.05 -9.90
C ALA A 107 13.91 -10.83 -10.17
N LYS A 108 13.53 -10.62 -11.42
CA LYS A 108 12.15 -10.28 -11.83
C LYS A 108 11.15 -11.40 -11.54
N ALA A 109 11.60 -12.64 -11.31
CA ALA A 109 10.74 -13.78 -11.02
C ALA A 109 10.26 -13.81 -9.56
N VAL A 110 10.94 -13.11 -8.64
CA VAL A 110 10.64 -13.15 -7.19
C VAL A 110 9.24 -12.65 -6.90
N THR A 111 8.84 -11.49 -7.43
CA THR A 111 7.53 -10.90 -7.09
C THR A 111 6.35 -11.76 -7.56
N PRO A 112 6.27 -12.19 -8.84
CA PRO A 112 5.19 -13.09 -9.27
C PRO A 112 5.15 -14.39 -8.48
N TYR A 113 6.32 -14.99 -8.19
CA TYR A 113 6.41 -16.21 -7.39
C TYR A 113 5.85 -16.02 -5.98
N LEU A 114 6.30 -14.97 -5.26
CA LEU A 114 5.85 -14.71 -3.89
C LEU A 114 4.33 -14.49 -3.82
N LEU A 115 3.76 -13.77 -4.78
CA LEU A 115 2.31 -13.56 -4.84
C LEU A 115 1.55 -14.86 -5.11
N GLY A 116 2.03 -15.70 -6.03
CA GLY A 116 1.45 -17.03 -6.29
C GLY A 116 1.54 -17.94 -5.06
N ARG A 117 2.70 -17.95 -4.39
CA ARG A 117 2.89 -18.78 -3.21
C ARG A 117 2.03 -18.33 -2.03
N ILE A 118 1.91 -17.01 -1.81
CA ILE A 118 1.01 -16.45 -0.80
C ILE A 118 -0.45 -16.77 -1.12
N LEU A 119 -0.85 -16.79 -2.40
CA LEU A 119 -2.19 -17.20 -2.81
C LEU A 119 -2.52 -18.62 -2.34
N GLU A 120 -1.61 -19.57 -2.57
CA GLU A 120 -1.75 -20.96 -2.13
C GLU A 120 -1.80 -21.07 -0.61
N LEU A 121 -0.83 -20.45 0.09
CA LEU A 121 -0.71 -20.52 1.55
C LEU A 121 -1.92 -19.91 2.27
N THR A 122 -2.57 -18.93 1.66
CA THR A 122 -3.77 -18.26 2.20
C THR A 122 -5.07 -18.84 1.65
N GLN A 123 -5.01 -19.92 0.85
CA GLN A 123 -6.16 -20.58 0.24
C GLN A 123 -7.10 -19.59 -0.49
N GLY A 124 -6.54 -18.63 -1.23
CA GLY A 124 -7.33 -17.62 -1.95
C GLY A 124 -7.63 -16.33 -1.18
N LYS A 125 -7.49 -16.30 0.15
CA LYS A 125 -7.83 -15.12 0.97
C LYS A 125 -7.02 -13.88 0.57
N SER A 126 -5.73 -14.04 0.27
CA SER A 126 -4.88 -12.91 -0.18
C SER A 126 -5.35 -12.29 -1.50
N LEU A 127 -5.90 -13.06 -2.43
CA LEU A 127 -6.49 -12.54 -3.67
C LEU A 127 -7.82 -11.83 -3.42
N ALA A 128 -8.68 -12.39 -2.58
CA ALA A 128 -9.92 -11.73 -2.18
C ALA A 128 -9.65 -10.37 -1.52
N THR A 129 -8.67 -10.29 -0.62
CA THR A 129 -8.19 -9.05 -0.02
C THR A 129 -7.60 -8.09 -1.07
N ASN A 130 -6.83 -8.61 -2.03
CA ASN A 130 -6.24 -7.80 -3.12
C ASN A 130 -7.32 -7.17 -4.02
N ILE A 131 -8.40 -7.90 -4.32
CA ILE A 131 -9.54 -7.35 -5.06
C ILE A 131 -10.22 -6.24 -4.25
N ALA A 132 -10.45 -6.48 -2.96
CA ALA A 132 -11.09 -5.51 -2.07
C ALA A 132 -10.26 -4.22 -1.91
N LEU A 133 -8.93 -4.32 -1.75
CA LEU A 133 -8.07 -3.12 -1.65
C LEU A 133 -8.00 -2.36 -2.97
N VAL A 134 -8.01 -3.02 -4.13
CA VAL A 134 -8.02 -2.33 -5.43
C VAL A 134 -9.30 -1.53 -5.61
N ALA A 135 -10.46 -2.13 -5.31
CA ALA A 135 -11.74 -1.44 -5.36
C ALA A 135 -11.78 -0.26 -4.37
N ASN A 136 -11.24 -0.43 -3.16
CA ASN A 136 -11.16 0.64 -2.16
C ASN A 136 -10.26 1.80 -2.61
N ASN A 137 -9.11 1.49 -3.22
CA ASN A 137 -8.20 2.50 -3.77
C ASN A 137 -8.83 3.27 -4.92
N ALA A 138 -9.49 2.57 -5.85
CA ALA A 138 -10.20 3.21 -6.96
C ALA A 138 -11.31 4.14 -6.46
N LYS A 139 -12.08 3.72 -5.45
CA LYS A 139 -13.12 4.55 -4.81
C LYS A 139 -12.53 5.84 -4.24
N LEU A 140 -11.47 5.75 -3.43
CA LEU A 140 -10.85 6.92 -2.83
C LEU A 140 -10.22 7.83 -3.90
N ALA A 141 -9.53 7.25 -4.90
CA ALA A 141 -8.96 8.02 -6.01
C ALA A 141 -10.02 8.82 -6.77
N ALA A 142 -11.18 8.21 -7.05
CA ALA A 142 -12.30 8.90 -7.68
C ALA A 142 -12.85 10.06 -6.82
N GLN A 143 -12.97 9.86 -5.50
CA GLN A 143 -13.37 10.92 -4.58
C GLN A 143 -12.38 12.09 -4.57
N ILE A 144 -11.08 11.80 -4.53
CA ILE A 144 -10.03 12.83 -4.60
C ILE A 144 -10.12 13.61 -5.91
N ALA A 145 -10.28 12.91 -7.04
CA ALA A 145 -10.38 13.55 -8.35
C ALA A 145 -11.61 14.47 -8.47
N VAL A 146 -12.76 14.07 -7.91
CA VAL A 146 -13.96 14.90 -7.85
C VAL A 146 -13.74 16.14 -6.98
N GLU A 147 -13.08 16.00 -5.83
CA GLU A 147 -12.75 17.15 -4.98
C GLU A 147 -11.74 18.08 -5.65
N ASP A 148 -10.71 17.56 -6.33
CA ASP A 148 -9.72 18.36 -7.06
C ASP A 148 -10.35 19.15 -8.21
N ALA A 149 -11.31 18.56 -8.94
CA ALA A 149 -12.05 19.25 -10.00
C ALA A 149 -12.96 20.38 -9.50
N ARG A 150 -13.24 20.44 -8.18
CA ARG A 150 -14.05 21.49 -7.54
C ARG A 150 -13.21 22.62 -6.94
N LEU A 151 -11.88 22.45 -6.85
CA LEU A 151 -10.93 23.44 -6.32
C LEU A 151 -10.47 24.40 -7.42
#